data_AF-A0A081CBT9-F1
#
_entry.id   AF-A0A081CBT9-F1
#
_cell.length_a   1.000
_cell.length_b   1.000
_cell.length_c   1.000
_cell.angle_alpha   90.00
_cell.angle_beta   90.00
_cell.angle_gamma   90.00
#
_symmetry.space_group_name_H-M   'P 1'
#
loop_
_entity.id
_entity.type
_entity.pdbx_description
1 polymer ?
#
loop_
_entity_poly.entity_id
_entity_poly.type
_entity_poly.pdbx_seq_one_letter_code
_entity_poly.pdbx_strand_id
1 'polypeptide(L)'
;MPPTISHVAAYAPNEYIQTALTGNKVSRKATILGSQNIILGGKCIIQHGAIIRGDLRRIAASSTSSSTGSGQQTQSVAIFIGRYCLLAESSVIRPPYKTYKGVFSYYPMKVGDHVSVGANTVLEAASVGSHVEIGANCIVGRFVIIKDCARILDGSVVAPNTVVPSFSIFAGSPATQIGELPETFSESCEAKMKDFYQRFRPTSESIAAMRSARFNLLIDLNGTCHIGDTPTLGAVQAIQRLRAVQQQQPDRVNIRFCSNTSKESSSSLLSRLRRVGLGAELVGSSGVFTSLDAAYRLVARQKLRPLLLLSQSAQTAFRGDDTLARDCFFAHADLDPERLDAQNAAKLRSCDAVVVGLCPELMTSKWLDEAFRLLAGEYDAKQSVALITTHRALYHRPTQDGPLSLGPGAFVAALEAASGRQVSETIVCGKPQPAFLQECVAGMIGADESMSDFTNIIVGDDIVADLGQGTWQLGLRRVLVRTGKYRNGDESRGDRAADETHDSLASWVDHFIANDLNPK
;
A
#
# COMPACT_ATOMS: atom_id res chain seq x y z
N MET A 1 -29.32 -34.64 -3.00
CA MET A 1 -28.50 -33.44 -3.24
C MET A 1 -27.12 -33.91 -3.66
N PRO A 2 -26.53 -33.39 -4.75
CA PRO A 2 -25.16 -33.77 -5.09
C PRO A 2 -24.22 -33.28 -3.99
N PRO A 3 -23.14 -34.01 -3.68
CA PRO A 3 -22.18 -33.60 -2.65
C PRO A 3 -21.60 -32.23 -3.00
N THR A 4 -21.58 -31.35 -2.00
CA THR A 4 -21.29 -29.90 -2.02
C THR A 4 -19.92 -29.53 -2.61
N ILE A 5 -19.05 -30.52 -2.85
CA ILE A 5 -17.69 -30.37 -3.41
C ILE A 5 -17.68 -30.40 -4.95
N SER A 6 -18.80 -30.72 -5.60
CA SER A 6 -18.85 -30.91 -7.06
C SER A 6 -18.89 -29.61 -7.89
N HIS A 7 -19.28 -28.48 -7.30
CA HIS A 7 -19.36 -27.20 -8.01
C HIS A 7 -18.13 -26.33 -7.71
N VAL A 8 -17.19 -26.28 -8.64
CA VAL A 8 -16.03 -25.39 -8.56
C VAL A 8 -16.41 -24.04 -9.15
N ALA A 9 -16.79 -23.08 -8.32
CA ALA A 9 -16.99 -21.71 -8.77
C ALA A 9 -15.64 -21.04 -9.05
N ALA A 10 -15.50 -20.45 -10.23
CA ALA A 10 -14.37 -19.57 -10.53
C ALA A 10 -14.45 -18.31 -9.64
N TYR A 11 -13.31 -17.83 -9.16
CA TYR A 11 -13.25 -16.70 -8.23
C TYR A 11 -12.63 -15.46 -8.87
N ALA A 12 -12.96 -14.27 -8.36
CA ALA A 12 -12.28 -13.05 -8.80
C ALA A 12 -10.85 -13.00 -8.21
N PRO A 13 -9.80 -12.70 -8.99
CA PRO A 13 -8.40 -12.71 -8.55
C PRO A 13 -8.15 -11.85 -7.31
N ASN A 14 -8.86 -10.73 -7.19
CA ASN A 14 -8.74 -9.82 -6.07
C ASN A 14 -9.24 -10.42 -4.74
N GLU A 15 -10.05 -11.48 -4.79
CA GLU A 15 -10.64 -12.09 -3.60
C GLU A 15 -9.74 -13.13 -2.91
N TYR A 16 -8.73 -13.68 -3.60
CA TYR A 16 -7.84 -14.69 -3.04
C TYR A 16 -6.37 -14.31 -3.21
N ILE A 17 -5.59 -14.58 -2.16
CA ILE A 17 -4.14 -14.45 -2.11
C ILE A 17 -3.54 -15.82 -2.39
N GLN A 18 -2.63 -15.90 -3.37
CA GLN A 18 -1.86 -17.11 -3.63
C GLN A 18 -0.44 -16.97 -3.08
N THR A 19 -0.02 -17.89 -2.20
CA THR A 19 1.35 -17.89 -1.67
C THR A 19 2.33 -18.45 -2.71
N ALA A 20 3.36 -17.68 -3.07
CA ALA A 20 4.30 -18.03 -4.15
C ALA A 20 5.06 -19.35 -3.94
N LEU A 21 5.43 -19.67 -2.68
CA LEU A 21 6.28 -20.83 -2.36
C LEU A 21 5.48 -22.13 -2.16
N THR A 22 4.33 -22.06 -1.48
CA THR A 22 3.57 -23.24 -1.03
C THR A 22 2.29 -23.46 -1.83
N GLY A 23 1.91 -22.53 -2.72
CA GLY A 23 0.73 -22.64 -3.58
C GLY A 23 -0.61 -22.63 -2.83
N ASN A 24 -0.66 -22.17 -1.57
CA ASN A 24 -1.93 -22.01 -0.87
C ASN A 24 -2.74 -20.86 -1.48
N LYS A 25 -4.07 -21.02 -1.58
CA LYS A 25 -5.03 -20.01 -2.06
C LYS A 25 -5.92 -19.62 -0.88
N VAL A 26 -5.78 -18.39 -0.39
CA VAL A 26 -6.43 -17.92 0.84
C VAL A 26 -7.32 -16.74 0.52
N SER A 27 -8.61 -16.82 0.84
CA SER A 27 -9.52 -15.69 0.62
C SER A 27 -9.13 -14.48 1.49
N ARG A 28 -9.17 -13.27 0.93
CA ARG A 28 -9.00 -12.00 1.65
C ARG A 28 -10.10 -11.73 2.67
N LYS A 29 -11.28 -12.36 2.49
CA LYS A 29 -12.41 -12.27 3.44
C LYS A 29 -12.35 -13.35 4.53
N ALA A 30 -11.32 -14.21 4.53
CA ALA A 30 -11.11 -15.18 5.60
C ALA A 30 -10.49 -14.52 6.83
N THR A 31 -10.90 -14.94 8.02
CA THR A 31 -10.40 -14.41 9.29
C THR A 31 -9.37 -15.37 9.87
N ILE A 32 -8.09 -15.05 9.71
CA ILE A 32 -6.98 -15.84 10.25
C ILE A 32 -6.39 -15.10 11.44
N LEU A 33 -6.56 -15.67 12.64
CA LEU A 33 -6.03 -15.12 13.88
C LEU A 33 -4.80 -15.91 14.31
N GLY A 34 -3.73 -15.23 14.72
CA GLY A 34 -2.50 -15.89 15.18
C GLY A 34 -1.78 -16.68 14.08
N SER A 35 -1.60 -16.08 12.90
CA SER A 35 -0.96 -16.69 11.72
C SER A 35 0.41 -17.32 12.01
N GLN A 36 1.19 -16.74 12.92
CA GLN A 36 2.50 -17.25 13.37
C GLN A 36 2.44 -18.63 14.05
N ASN A 37 1.25 -19.07 14.50
CA ASN A 37 1.05 -20.36 15.15
C ASN A 37 0.31 -21.36 14.25
N ILE A 38 0.12 -21.03 12.96
CA ILE A 38 -0.59 -21.86 11.99
C ILE A 38 0.41 -22.33 10.92
N ILE A 39 0.42 -23.63 10.67
CA ILE A 39 1.23 -24.21 9.59
C ILE A 39 0.30 -24.77 8.52
N LEU A 40 0.50 -24.35 7.27
CA LEU A 40 -0.19 -24.86 6.09
C LEU A 40 0.79 -25.68 5.24
N GLY A 41 0.49 -26.95 5.02
CA GLY A 41 1.35 -27.92 4.34
C GLY A 41 1.54 -27.65 2.83
N GLY A 42 0.69 -26.82 2.23
CA GLY A 42 0.79 -26.39 0.84
C GLY A 42 -0.42 -26.80 -0.01
N LYS A 43 -0.66 -26.06 -1.10
CA LYS A 43 -1.78 -26.27 -2.04
C LYS A 43 -3.16 -26.36 -1.35
N CYS A 44 -3.33 -25.68 -0.23
CA CYS A 44 -4.60 -25.61 0.49
C CYS A 44 -5.46 -24.47 -0.05
N ILE A 45 -6.78 -24.62 0.05
CA ILE A 45 -7.76 -23.61 -0.32
C ILE A 45 -8.57 -23.22 0.91
N ILE A 46 -8.59 -21.92 1.21
CA ILE A 46 -9.36 -21.35 2.31
C ILE A 46 -10.39 -20.40 1.70
N GLN A 47 -11.66 -20.80 1.71
CA GLN A 47 -12.75 -20.04 1.11
C GLN A 47 -13.22 -18.85 1.97
N HIS A 48 -14.11 -18.03 1.39
CA HIS A 48 -14.65 -16.83 2.02
C HIS A 48 -15.29 -17.11 3.39
N GLY A 49 -15.08 -16.21 4.36
CA GLY A 49 -15.70 -16.31 5.67
C GLY A 49 -15.16 -17.44 6.56
N ALA A 50 -14.21 -18.26 6.08
CA ALA A 50 -13.57 -19.26 6.92
C ALA A 50 -12.78 -18.57 8.05
N ILE A 51 -12.90 -19.10 9.26
CA ILE A 51 -12.27 -18.57 10.48
C ILE A 51 -11.29 -19.59 11.00
N ILE A 52 -10.02 -19.21 11.13
CA ILE A 52 -8.96 -20.06 11.69
C ILE A 52 -8.36 -19.38 12.92
N ARG A 53 -8.49 -20.04 14.07
CA ARG A 53 -8.10 -19.50 15.38
C ARG A 53 -6.76 -20.06 15.88
N GLY A 54 -5.66 -19.57 15.33
CA GLY A 54 -4.29 -19.89 15.79
C GLY A 54 -3.84 -19.09 17.01
N ASP A 55 -4.61 -18.09 17.44
CA ASP A 55 -4.44 -17.34 18.69
C ASP A 55 -4.63 -18.22 19.93
N LEU A 56 -5.41 -19.30 19.79
CA LEU A 56 -5.74 -20.22 20.87
C LEU A 56 -4.68 -21.29 21.08
N ARG A 57 -3.66 -20.95 21.87
CA ARG A 57 -2.58 -21.88 22.23
C ARG A 57 -2.54 -22.17 23.72
N ARG A 58 -1.82 -23.24 24.07
CA ARG A 58 -1.45 -23.53 25.44
C ARG A 58 -0.61 -22.38 25.98
N ILE A 59 -1.16 -21.60 26.89
CA ILE A 59 -0.37 -20.69 27.72
C ILE A 59 0.40 -21.60 28.66
N ALA A 60 1.69 -21.80 28.40
CA ALA A 60 2.58 -22.35 29.40
C ALA A 60 2.49 -21.41 30.61
N ALA A 61 2.11 -21.94 31.78
CA ALA A 61 2.22 -21.17 33.00
C ALA A 61 3.66 -20.70 33.09
N SER A 62 3.86 -19.38 33.06
CA SER A 62 5.14 -18.76 33.34
C SER A 62 5.56 -19.24 34.72
N SER A 63 6.44 -20.23 34.78
CA SER A 63 7.13 -20.60 36.00
C SER A 63 7.91 -19.37 36.43
N THR A 64 7.50 -18.78 37.55
CA THR A 64 8.29 -17.85 38.33
C THR A 64 9.55 -18.59 38.80
N SER A 65 10.55 -18.68 37.93
CA SER A 65 11.89 -19.14 38.29
C SER A 65 12.88 -18.57 37.29
N SER A 66 13.55 -17.52 37.73
CA SER A 66 14.82 -17.03 37.19
C SER A 66 15.83 -18.17 37.08
N SER A 67 16.10 -18.62 35.86
CA SER A 67 17.35 -19.29 35.54
C SER A 67 17.72 -18.99 34.09
N THR A 68 18.78 -18.20 33.96
CA THR A 68 19.57 -17.98 32.76
C THR A 68 19.95 -19.32 32.12
N GLY A 69 19.27 -19.64 31.02
CA GLY A 69 19.62 -20.74 30.13
C GLY A 69 19.07 -20.40 28.74
N SER A 70 19.96 -20.28 27.76
CA SER A 70 19.65 -20.09 26.35
C SER A 70 18.92 -21.31 25.77
N GLY A 71 17.65 -21.47 26.12
CA GLY A 71 16.75 -22.49 25.57
C GLY A 71 15.94 -21.92 24.41
N GLN A 72 16.05 -22.54 23.24
CA GLN A 72 15.23 -22.25 22.07
C GLN A 72 13.75 -22.15 22.46
N GLN A 73 13.12 -20.99 22.23
CA GLN A 73 11.67 -20.86 22.23
C GLN A 73 11.11 -21.81 21.17
N THR A 74 10.63 -22.98 21.58
CA THR A 74 9.89 -23.88 20.70
C THR A 74 8.57 -23.18 20.37
N GLN A 75 8.43 -22.71 19.12
CA GLN A 75 7.19 -22.14 18.63
C GLN A 75 6.08 -23.16 18.82
N SER A 76 5.15 -22.90 19.75
CA SER A 76 4.02 -23.78 20.01
C SER A 76 3.01 -23.61 18.88
N VAL A 77 3.07 -24.48 17.87
CA VAL A 77 2.10 -24.54 16.78
C VAL A 77 0.73 -24.89 17.36
N ALA A 78 -0.27 -24.06 17.07
CA ALA A 78 -1.64 -24.25 17.54
C ALA A 78 -2.46 -25.13 16.58
N ILE A 79 -2.29 -24.91 15.27
CA ILE A 79 -3.00 -25.64 14.23
C ILE A 79 -2.02 -26.06 13.14
N PHE A 80 -1.98 -27.35 12.85
CA PHE A 80 -1.28 -27.91 11.69
C PHE A 80 -2.29 -28.38 10.66
N ILE A 81 -2.17 -27.91 9.43
CA ILE A 81 -2.98 -28.33 8.29
C ILE A 81 -2.05 -28.92 7.24
N GLY A 82 -2.31 -30.15 6.79
CA GLY A 82 -1.53 -30.84 5.77
C GLY A 82 -1.68 -30.24 4.37
N ARG A 83 -1.34 -31.03 3.35
CA ARG A 83 -1.39 -30.64 1.93
C ARG A 83 -2.76 -30.88 1.33
N TYR A 84 -3.12 -30.07 0.32
CA TYR A 84 -4.38 -30.21 -0.41
C TYR A 84 -5.59 -30.25 0.52
N CYS A 85 -5.66 -29.34 1.50
CA CYS A 85 -6.84 -29.21 2.33
C CYS A 85 -7.80 -28.17 1.76
N LEU A 86 -9.09 -28.45 1.80
CA LEU A 86 -10.16 -27.52 1.42
C LEU A 86 -10.95 -27.13 2.65
N LEU A 87 -10.94 -25.84 2.96
CA LEU A 87 -11.79 -25.24 3.98
C LEU A 87 -12.88 -24.44 3.29
N ALA A 88 -14.11 -24.94 3.36
CA ALA A 88 -15.24 -24.31 2.69
C ALA A 88 -15.75 -23.06 3.42
N GLU A 89 -16.69 -22.37 2.79
CA GLU A 89 -17.22 -21.09 3.25
C GLU A 89 -17.76 -21.14 4.68
N SER A 90 -17.46 -20.10 5.45
CA SER A 90 -17.92 -19.94 6.84
C SER A 90 -17.57 -21.10 7.79
N SER A 91 -16.57 -21.93 7.44
CA SER A 91 -16.07 -22.97 8.32
C SER A 91 -15.24 -22.37 9.46
N VAL A 92 -15.38 -22.91 10.68
CA VAL A 92 -14.68 -22.42 11.88
C VAL A 92 -13.75 -23.51 12.39
N ILE A 93 -12.45 -23.25 12.34
CA ILE A 93 -11.41 -24.13 12.86
C ILE A 93 -10.83 -23.52 14.12
N ARG A 94 -10.99 -24.23 15.23
CA ARG A 94 -10.45 -23.80 16.51
C ARG A 94 -9.87 -24.98 17.29
N PRO A 95 -8.69 -24.82 17.92
CA PRO A 95 -8.11 -25.87 18.74
C PRO A 95 -9.04 -26.28 19.89
N PRO A 96 -9.11 -27.57 20.26
CA PRO A 96 -9.88 -28.02 21.40
C PRO A 96 -9.29 -27.49 22.70
N TYR A 97 -10.15 -27.37 23.72
CA TYR A 97 -9.76 -26.95 25.05
C TYR A 97 -10.25 -27.92 26.12
N LYS A 98 -9.47 -28.02 27.20
CA LYS A 98 -9.83 -28.77 28.41
C LYS A 98 -9.54 -27.91 29.64
N THR A 99 -10.44 -27.97 30.61
CA THR A 99 -10.19 -27.45 31.94
C THR A 99 -9.73 -28.62 32.82
N TYR A 100 -8.51 -28.56 33.34
CA TYR A 100 -7.97 -29.55 34.26
C TYR A 100 -7.51 -28.87 35.54
N LYS A 101 -8.05 -29.31 36.69
CA LYS A 101 -7.76 -28.72 38.02
C LYS A 101 -7.88 -27.18 38.05
N GLY A 102 -8.92 -26.63 37.42
CA GLY A 102 -9.16 -25.18 37.36
C GLY A 102 -8.34 -24.40 36.31
N VAL A 103 -7.36 -25.03 35.66
CA VAL A 103 -6.55 -24.40 34.61
C VAL A 103 -7.16 -24.68 33.24
N PHE A 104 -7.50 -23.62 32.52
CA PHE A 104 -8.01 -23.68 31.15
C PHE A 104 -6.86 -23.72 30.14
N SER A 105 -6.83 -24.74 29.28
CA SER A 105 -5.75 -24.91 28.30
C SER A 105 -6.25 -25.38 26.94
N TYR A 106 -5.71 -24.76 25.88
CA TYR A 106 -5.90 -25.21 24.50
C TYR A 106 -4.84 -26.26 24.13
N TYR A 107 -5.24 -27.24 23.32
CA TYR A 107 -4.38 -28.30 22.81
C TYR A 107 -4.17 -28.14 21.31
N PRO A 108 -2.97 -28.45 20.79
CA PRO A 108 -2.70 -28.32 19.36
C PRO A 108 -3.61 -29.27 18.56
N MET A 109 -4.14 -28.77 17.45
CA MET A 109 -4.92 -29.54 16.49
C MET A 109 -4.05 -29.94 15.30
N LYS A 110 -4.17 -31.19 14.86
CA LYS A 110 -3.53 -31.68 13.63
C LYS A 110 -4.57 -32.10 12.61
N VAL A 111 -4.42 -31.62 11.38
CA VAL A 111 -5.22 -31.99 10.21
C VAL A 111 -4.27 -32.59 9.17
N GLY A 112 -4.58 -33.80 8.70
CA GLY A 112 -3.79 -34.56 7.74
C GLY A 112 -3.83 -34.00 6.31
N ASP A 113 -3.40 -34.83 5.36
CA ASP A 113 -3.40 -34.49 3.93
C ASP A 113 -4.76 -34.85 3.30
N HIS A 114 -5.18 -34.11 2.26
CA HIS A 114 -6.41 -34.38 1.49
C HIS A 114 -7.70 -34.33 2.32
N VAL A 115 -7.81 -33.35 3.21
CA VAL A 115 -9.01 -33.16 4.05
C VAL A 115 -9.95 -32.13 3.42
N SER A 116 -11.24 -32.45 3.33
CA SER A 116 -12.29 -31.49 2.98
C SER A 116 -13.17 -31.18 4.18
N VAL A 117 -13.36 -29.89 4.44
CA VAL A 117 -14.27 -29.38 5.48
C VAL A 117 -15.39 -28.61 4.79
N GLY A 118 -16.62 -29.10 4.92
CA GLY A 118 -17.81 -28.49 4.34
C GLY A 118 -18.18 -27.13 4.93
N ALA A 119 -19.09 -26.44 4.26
CA ALA A 119 -19.49 -25.08 4.62
C ALA A 119 -20.24 -25.06 5.95
N ASN A 120 -20.13 -23.95 6.70
CA ASN A 120 -20.75 -23.76 8.03
C ASN A 120 -20.41 -24.85 9.05
N THR A 121 -19.28 -25.53 8.89
CA THR A 121 -18.85 -26.60 9.81
C THR A 121 -17.94 -26.04 10.90
N VAL A 122 -18.15 -26.48 12.14
CA VAL A 122 -17.31 -26.15 13.29
C VAL A 122 -16.42 -27.34 13.63
N LEU A 123 -15.10 -27.14 13.61
CA LEU A 123 -14.11 -28.18 13.85
C LEU A 123 -13.35 -27.91 15.17
N GLU A 124 -13.57 -28.78 16.17
CA GLU A 124 -12.86 -28.80 17.47
C GLU A 124 -12.13 -30.14 17.73
N ALA A 125 -11.79 -30.89 16.67
CA ALA A 125 -11.07 -32.14 16.76
C ALA A 125 -9.67 -32.00 17.37
N ALA A 126 -9.18 -33.03 18.06
CA ALA A 126 -7.77 -33.10 18.46
C ALA A 126 -6.87 -33.50 17.28
N SER A 127 -7.33 -34.48 16.49
CA SER A 127 -6.60 -34.97 15.32
C SER A 127 -7.61 -35.36 14.25
N VAL A 128 -7.35 -34.91 13.03
CA VAL A 128 -8.03 -35.33 11.81
C VAL A 128 -6.99 -36.02 10.93
N GLY A 129 -7.25 -37.27 10.57
CA GLY A 129 -6.42 -38.07 9.69
C GLY A 129 -6.39 -37.56 8.25
N SER A 130 -5.76 -38.34 7.37
CA SER A 130 -5.69 -38.06 5.94
C SER A 130 -6.88 -38.67 5.18
N HIS A 131 -7.22 -38.08 4.02
CA HIS A 131 -8.33 -38.52 3.17
C HIS A 131 -9.69 -38.50 3.88
N VAL A 132 -9.95 -37.43 4.64
CA VAL A 132 -11.19 -37.25 5.39
C VAL A 132 -12.13 -36.31 4.66
N GLU A 133 -13.41 -36.70 4.54
CA GLU A 133 -14.48 -35.85 4.00
C GLU A 133 -15.45 -35.48 5.12
N ILE A 134 -15.49 -34.20 5.50
CA ILE A 134 -16.45 -33.66 6.48
C ILE A 134 -17.50 -32.87 5.73
N GLY A 135 -18.77 -33.27 5.88
CA GLY A 135 -19.92 -32.61 5.28
C GLY A 135 -20.13 -31.16 5.72
N ALA A 136 -21.11 -30.52 5.08
CA ALA A 136 -21.58 -29.19 5.44
C ALA A 136 -22.47 -29.22 6.69
N ASN A 137 -22.55 -28.08 7.40
CA ASN A 137 -23.36 -27.91 8.61
C ASN A 137 -23.05 -28.94 9.71
N CYS A 138 -21.80 -29.41 9.78
CA CYS A 138 -21.38 -30.39 10.77
C CYS A 138 -20.84 -29.70 12.02
N ILE A 139 -21.03 -30.33 13.17
CA ILE A 139 -20.43 -29.89 14.44
C ILE A 139 -19.54 -31.03 14.95
N VAL A 140 -18.23 -30.83 14.86
CA VAL A 140 -17.25 -31.79 15.38
C VAL A 140 -16.86 -31.36 16.78
N GLY A 141 -17.28 -32.15 17.77
CA GLY A 141 -17.04 -31.89 19.18
C GLY A 141 -15.56 -31.90 19.58
N ARG A 142 -15.32 -31.49 20.83
CA ARG A 142 -13.98 -31.38 21.40
C ARG A 142 -13.28 -32.70 21.51
N PHE A 143 -11.98 -32.70 21.24
CA PHE A 143 -11.13 -33.90 21.37
C PHE A 143 -11.62 -35.09 20.55
N VAL A 144 -12.43 -34.84 19.52
CA VAL A 144 -12.75 -35.87 18.54
C VAL A 144 -11.47 -36.27 17.81
N ILE A 145 -11.30 -37.56 17.61
CA ILE A 145 -10.20 -38.12 16.83
C ILE A 145 -10.81 -38.77 15.60
N ILE A 146 -10.59 -38.16 14.44
CA ILE A 146 -11.01 -38.71 13.15
C ILE A 146 -9.82 -39.44 12.55
N LYS A 147 -9.94 -40.75 12.35
CA LYS A 147 -8.91 -41.57 11.71
C LYS A 147 -8.95 -41.41 10.18
N ASP A 148 -7.94 -41.98 9.52
CA ASP A 148 -7.77 -41.85 8.07
C ASP A 148 -8.93 -42.49 7.31
N CYS A 149 -9.27 -41.94 6.14
CA CYS A 149 -10.33 -42.46 5.27
C CYS A 149 -11.72 -42.49 5.91
N ALA A 150 -12.06 -41.48 6.72
CA ALA A 150 -13.39 -41.35 7.33
C ALA A 150 -14.26 -40.33 6.56
N ARG A 151 -15.57 -40.57 6.55
CA ARG A 151 -16.56 -39.63 5.99
C ARG A 151 -17.63 -39.27 7.01
N ILE A 152 -17.84 -37.99 7.23
CA ILE A 152 -18.92 -37.45 8.07
C ILE A 152 -19.95 -36.81 7.14
N LEU A 153 -21.20 -37.28 7.19
CA LEU A 153 -22.27 -36.74 6.35
C LEU A 153 -22.74 -35.37 6.82
N ASP A 154 -23.36 -34.61 5.91
CA ASP A 154 -23.89 -33.28 6.18
C ASP A 154 -24.87 -33.26 7.38
N GLY A 155 -24.84 -32.19 8.17
CA GLY A 155 -25.73 -32.00 9.33
C GLY A 155 -25.41 -32.88 10.54
N SER A 156 -24.26 -33.57 10.54
CA SER A 156 -23.90 -34.48 11.62
C SER A 156 -23.25 -33.78 12.81
N VAL A 157 -23.57 -34.24 14.02
CA VAL A 157 -23.01 -33.72 15.28
C VAL A 157 -22.19 -34.81 15.96
N VAL A 158 -20.86 -34.74 15.84
CA VAL A 158 -19.96 -35.71 16.48
C VAL A 158 -19.75 -35.30 17.94
N ALA A 159 -20.10 -36.19 18.86
CA ALA A 159 -20.00 -35.91 20.29
C ALA A 159 -18.52 -35.71 20.73
N PRO A 160 -18.27 -34.93 21.80
CA PRO A 160 -16.92 -34.75 22.32
C PRO A 160 -16.27 -36.07 22.76
N ASN A 161 -14.97 -36.21 22.54
CA ASN A 161 -14.15 -37.40 22.83
C ASN A 161 -14.53 -38.65 22.02
N THR A 162 -15.36 -38.54 20.98
CA THR A 162 -15.64 -39.66 20.07
C THR A 162 -14.44 -39.94 19.17
N VAL A 163 -14.16 -41.22 18.95
CA VAL A 163 -13.18 -41.68 17.97
C VAL A 163 -13.94 -42.21 16.76
N VAL A 164 -13.70 -41.60 15.59
CA VAL A 164 -14.23 -42.06 14.30
C VAL A 164 -13.20 -43.01 13.68
N PRO A 165 -13.49 -44.31 13.55
CA PRO A 165 -12.56 -45.30 12.98
C PRO A 165 -12.24 -45.04 11.51
N SER A 166 -11.15 -45.65 11.02
CA SER A 166 -10.82 -45.60 9.60
C SER A 166 -11.87 -46.33 8.76
N PHE A 167 -12.04 -45.89 7.51
CA PHE A 167 -13.00 -46.46 6.57
C PHE A 167 -14.45 -46.47 7.08
N SER A 168 -14.84 -45.53 7.95
CA SER A 168 -16.19 -45.47 8.50
C SER A 168 -16.97 -44.25 7.99
N ILE A 169 -18.29 -44.41 7.88
CA ILE A 169 -19.24 -43.35 7.56
C ILE A 169 -20.04 -43.01 8.82
N PHE A 170 -19.99 -41.75 9.24
CA PHE A 170 -20.71 -41.23 10.40
C PHE A 170 -21.82 -40.29 9.95
N ALA A 171 -23.01 -40.44 10.56
CA ALA A 171 -24.15 -39.57 10.31
C ALA A 171 -25.05 -39.42 11.53
N GLY A 172 -25.80 -38.31 11.61
CA GLY A 172 -26.82 -38.07 12.62
C GLY A 172 -26.41 -37.08 13.72
N SER A 173 -27.33 -36.82 14.64
CA SER A 173 -27.13 -35.93 15.79
C SER A 173 -27.70 -36.61 17.06
N PRO A 174 -26.86 -37.29 17.86
CA PRO A 174 -25.40 -37.45 17.73
C PRO A 174 -25.00 -38.41 16.59
N ALA A 175 -23.83 -38.19 16.01
CA ALA A 175 -23.35 -38.96 14.87
C ALA A 175 -22.95 -40.38 15.27
N THR A 176 -23.51 -41.38 14.60
CA THR A 176 -23.19 -42.80 14.77
C THR A 176 -22.65 -43.39 13.47
N GLN A 177 -21.91 -44.49 13.57
CA GLN A 177 -21.46 -45.22 12.39
C GLN A 177 -22.67 -45.82 11.68
N ILE A 178 -22.85 -45.46 10.40
CA ILE A 178 -23.96 -45.92 9.55
C ILE A 178 -23.48 -46.86 8.44
N GLY A 179 -22.16 -46.97 8.23
CA GLY A 179 -21.60 -47.84 7.21
C GLY A 179 -20.07 -47.77 7.15
N GLU A 180 -19.51 -48.53 6.21
CA GLU A 180 -18.08 -48.58 5.92
C GLU A 180 -17.80 -48.14 4.49
N LEU A 181 -16.59 -47.61 4.27
CA LEU A 181 -16.09 -47.13 3.00
C LEU A 181 -15.17 -48.19 2.37
N PRO A 182 -15.15 -48.30 1.04
CA PRO A 182 -14.20 -49.17 0.36
C PRO A 182 -12.76 -48.66 0.51
N GLU A 183 -11.79 -49.57 0.38
CA GLU A 183 -10.35 -49.24 0.46
C GLU A 183 -9.90 -48.25 -0.64
N THR A 184 -10.61 -48.22 -1.77
CA THR A 184 -10.37 -47.29 -2.89
C THR A 184 -10.74 -45.83 -2.57
N PHE A 185 -11.31 -45.56 -1.39
CA PHE A 185 -11.75 -44.24 -1.00
C PHE A 185 -10.60 -43.23 -0.89
N SER A 186 -9.42 -43.67 -0.42
CA SER A 186 -8.22 -42.82 -0.30
C SER A 186 -7.82 -42.19 -1.63
N GLU A 187 -7.73 -43.01 -2.68
CA GLU A 187 -7.42 -42.58 -4.06
C GLU A 187 -8.51 -41.67 -4.62
N SER A 188 -9.79 -41.99 -4.34
CA SER A 188 -10.91 -41.16 -4.77
C SER A 188 -10.87 -39.76 -4.15
N CYS A 189 -10.59 -39.65 -2.85
CA CYS A 189 -10.43 -38.36 -2.18
C CYS A 189 -9.23 -37.57 -2.72
N GLU A 190 -8.10 -38.24 -2.93
CA GLU A 190 -6.91 -37.61 -3.47
C GLU A 190 -7.15 -37.04 -4.88
N ALA A 191 -7.75 -37.83 -5.77
CA ALA A 191 -8.09 -37.41 -7.12
C ALA A 191 -9.07 -36.22 -7.12
N LYS A 192 -10.16 -36.31 -6.35
CA LYS A 192 -11.15 -35.23 -6.21
C LYS A 192 -10.51 -33.93 -5.73
N MET A 193 -9.65 -34.00 -4.73
CA MET A 193 -9.06 -32.83 -4.12
C MET A 193 -8.02 -32.16 -5.02
N LYS A 194 -7.18 -32.96 -5.69
CA LYS A 194 -6.25 -32.44 -6.71
C LYS A 194 -7.00 -31.78 -7.86
N ASP A 195 -8.05 -32.43 -8.34
CA ASP A 195 -8.89 -31.95 -9.43
C ASP A 195 -9.64 -30.66 -9.03
N PHE A 196 -10.21 -30.60 -7.82
CA PHE A 196 -10.80 -29.37 -7.28
C PHE A 196 -9.78 -28.23 -7.24
N TYR A 197 -8.56 -28.48 -6.73
CA TYR A 197 -7.50 -27.47 -6.67
C TYR A 197 -7.08 -26.97 -8.07
N GLN A 198 -7.03 -27.87 -9.05
CA GLN A 198 -6.69 -27.55 -10.44
C GLN A 198 -7.78 -26.75 -11.14
N ARG A 199 -9.05 -27.06 -10.89
CA ARG A 199 -10.22 -26.37 -11.45
C ARG A 199 -10.53 -25.06 -10.75
N PHE A 200 -10.13 -24.88 -9.49
CA PHE A 200 -10.30 -23.65 -8.73
C PHE A 200 -9.36 -22.55 -9.26
N ARG A 201 -9.73 -21.95 -10.39
CA ARG A 201 -8.98 -20.92 -11.11
C ARG A 201 -9.79 -19.62 -11.16
N PRO A 202 -9.11 -18.48 -11.36
CA PRO A 202 -9.82 -17.23 -11.60
C PRO A 202 -10.65 -17.29 -12.88
N THR A 203 -11.77 -16.56 -12.91
CA THR A 203 -12.70 -16.53 -14.05
C THR A 203 -11.99 -16.02 -15.32
N SER A 204 -12.23 -16.62 -16.49
CA SER A 204 -11.63 -16.17 -17.75
C SER A 204 -11.90 -14.69 -18.06
N GLU A 205 -13.08 -14.19 -17.71
CA GLU A 205 -13.43 -12.76 -17.78
C GLU A 205 -12.56 -11.89 -16.87
N SER A 206 -12.20 -12.37 -15.68
CA SER A 206 -11.32 -11.65 -14.76
C SER A 206 -9.86 -11.64 -15.21
N ILE A 207 -9.40 -12.70 -15.88
CA ILE A 207 -8.09 -12.75 -16.52
C ILE A 207 -8.06 -11.81 -17.73
N ALA A 208 -9.13 -11.79 -18.54
CA ALA A 208 -9.28 -10.84 -19.63
C ALA A 208 -9.32 -9.39 -19.11
N ALA A 209 -10.06 -9.12 -18.03
CA ALA A 209 -10.13 -7.82 -17.38
C ALA A 209 -8.80 -7.37 -16.75
N MET A 210 -8.03 -8.29 -16.13
CA MET A 210 -6.67 -7.97 -15.67
C MET A 210 -5.71 -7.74 -16.83
N ARG A 211 -5.84 -8.50 -17.92
CA ARG A 211 -5.05 -8.31 -19.15
C ARG A 211 -5.43 -7.03 -19.89
N SER A 212 -6.65 -6.52 -19.71
CA SER A 212 -7.10 -5.22 -20.24
C SER A 212 -6.98 -4.08 -19.23
N ALA A 213 -6.52 -4.35 -18.00
CA ALA A 213 -6.36 -3.31 -16.98
C ALA A 213 -5.32 -2.27 -17.44
N ARG A 214 -5.66 -1.01 -17.20
CA ARG A 214 -4.84 0.16 -17.51
C ARG A 214 -4.31 0.75 -16.21
N PHE A 215 -3.10 1.28 -16.25
CA PHE A 215 -2.35 1.71 -15.07
C PHE A 215 -1.79 3.11 -15.26
N ASN A 216 -1.96 3.92 -14.22
CA ASN A 216 -1.30 5.22 -14.10
C ASN A 216 -0.26 5.12 -12.99
N LEU A 217 1.02 5.27 -13.33
CA LEU A 217 2.14 5.15 -12.41
C LEU A 217 2.68 6.54 -12.06
N LEU A 218 2.50 6.94 -10.81
CA LEU A 218 3.10 8.13 -10.21
C LEU A 218 4.34 7.72 -9.44
N ILE A 219 5.52 8.13 -9.90
CA ILE A 219 6.79 7.69 -9.32
C ILE A 219 7.49 8.89 -8.69
N ASP A 220 7.82 8.83 -7.39
CA ASP A 220 8.68 9.83 -6.77
C ASP A 220 10.12 9.77 -7.33
N LEU A 221 10.81 10.91 -7.29
CA LEU A 221 12.20 11.00 -7.75
C LEU A 221 13.24 10.84 -6.62
N ASN A 222 13.15 11.64 -5.56
CA ASN A 222 14.24 11.77 -4.59
C ASN A 222 14.00 10.88 -3.38
N GLY A 223 14.82 9.86 -3.22
CA GLY A 223 14.61 8.78 -2.26
C GLY A 223 14.07 7.52 -2.93
N THR A 224 13.38 7.66 -4.07
CA THR A 224 12.84 6.54 -4.86
C THR A 224 13.69 6.19 -6.09
N CYS A 225 13.93 7.14 -7.00
CA CYS A 225 14.74 6.92 -8.22
C CYS A 225 16.23 7.23 -8.01
N HIS A 226 16.53 8.23 -7.19
CA HIS A 226 17.90 8.67 -6.91
C HIS A 226 18.02 9.24 -5.50
N ILE A 227 19.23 9.29 -4.95
CA ILE A 227 19.57 9.98 -3.70
C ILE A 227 20.79 10.86 -4.00
N GLY A 228 20.64 12.17 -3.82
CA GLY A 228 21.65 13.14 -4.26
C GLY A 228 21.91 13.01 -5.77
N ASP A 229 23.19 12.85 -6.13
CA ASP A 229 23.65 12.66 -7.52
C ASP A 229 23.86 11.18 -7.89
N THR A 230 23.29 10.24 -7.13
CA THR A 230 23.43 8.79 -7.38
C THR A 230 22.07 8.12 -7.58
N PRO A 231 21.90 7.24 -8.58
CA PRO A 231 20.65 6.49 -8.75
C PRO A 231 20.51 5.46 -7.62
N THR A 232 19.27 5.18 -7.19
CA THR A 232 19.01 4.09 -6.26
C THR A 232 19.23 2.74 -6.96
N LEU A 233 19.40 1.68 -6.16
CA LEU A 233 19.78 0.35 -6.66
C LEU A 233 18.81 -0.16 -7.72
N GLY A 234 19.31 -0.30 -8.96
CA GLY A 234 18.56 -0.83 -10.10
C GLY A 234 17.54 0.14 -10.72
N ALA A 235 17.47 1.40 -10.28
CA ALA A 235 16.42 2.33 -10.72
C ALA A 235 16.47 2.65 -12.22
N VAL A 236 17.67 2.82 -12.79
CA VAL A 236 17.84 3.09 -14.22
C VAL A 236 17.30 1.93 -15.06
N GLN A 237 17.68 0.69 -14.72
CA GLN A 237 17.20 -0.51 -15.40
C GLN A 237 15.69 -0.73 -15.19
N ALA A 238 15.16 -0.40 -14.00
CA ALA A 238 13.75 -0.48 -13.71
C ALA A 238 12.93 0.48 -14.60
N ILE A 239 13.36 1.74 -14.72
CA ILE A 239 12.67 2.72 -15.56
C ILE A 239 12.81 2.37 -17.04
N GLN A 240 13.97 1.87 -17.49
CA GLN A 240 14.14 1.32 -18.85
C GLN A 240 13.10 0.24 -19.17
N ARG A 241 12.88 -0.69 -18.24
CA ARG A 241 11.87 -1.76 -18.41
C ARG A 241 10.45 -1.21 -18.42
N LEU A 242 10.10 -0.28 -17.52
CA LEU A 242 8.79 0.38 -17.54
C LEU A 242 8.54 1.12 -18.87
N ARG A 243 9.54 1.84 -19.39
CA ARG A 243 9.44 2.52 -20.69
C ARG A 243 9.31 1.54 -21.85
N ALA A 244 10.05 0.42 -21.83
CA ALA A 244 9.90 -0.62 -22.84
C ALA A 244 8.49 -1.22 -22.84
N VAL A 245 7.91 -1.47 -21.65
CA VAL A 245 6.52 -1.90 -21.52
C VAL A 245 5.54 -0.85 -22.04
N GLN A 246 5.72 0.42 -21.66
CA GLN A 246 4.88 1.52 -22.15
C GLN A 246 4.93 1.62 -23.68
N GLN A 247 6.10 1.44 -24.30
CA GLN A 247 6.23 1.44 -25.76
C GLN A 247 5.52 0.25 -26.42
N GLN A 248 5.55 -0.92 -25.79
CA GLN A 248 4.86 -2.11 -26.28
C GLN A 248 3.35 -2.07 -26.06
N GLN A 249 2.89 -1.39 -25.01
CA GLN A 249 1.49 -1.34 -24.57
C GLN A 249 1.08 0.10 -24.17
N PRO A 250 1.06 1.06 -25.12
CA PRO A 250 0.87 2.48 -24.83
C PRO A 250 -0.48 2.80 -24.16
N ASP A 251 -1.53 2.05 -24.50
CA ASP A 251 -2.86 2.28 -23.92
C ASP A 251 -3.00 1.70 -22.49
N ARG A 252 -2.04 0.88 -22.04
CA ARG A 252 -2.12 0.19 -20.74
C ARG A 252 -1.32 0.84 -19.64
N VAL A 253 -0.24 1.57 -19.94
CA VAL A 253 0.65 2.10 -18.90
C VAL A 253 1.03 3.54 -19.18
N ASN A 254 0.54 4.44 -18.32
CA ASN A 254 0.99 5.81 -18.25
C ASN A 254 1.98 5.98 -17.10
N ILE A 255 3.04 6.75 -17.33
CA ILE A 255 4.11 6.97 -16.34
C ILE A 255 4.36 8.46 -16.22
N ARG A 256 4.26 8.97 -14.99
CA ARG A 256 4.67 10.32 -14.63
C ARG A 256 5.51 10.30 -13.36
N PHE A 257 6.59 11.07 -13.39
CA PHE A 257 7.43 11.34 -12.25
C PHE A 257 6.91 12.58 -11.51
N CYS A 258 6.83 12.50 -10.19
CA CYS A 258 6.30 13.59 -9.37
C CYS A 258 7.23 13.92 -8.19
N SER A 259 7.46 15.20 -7.90
CA SER A 259 8.41 15.61 -6.86
C SER A 259 8.01 16.88 -6.12
N ASN A 260 8.27 16.92 -4.81
CA ASN A 260 8.11 18.12 -3.96
C ASN A 260 9.33 19.04 -3.99
N THR A 261 10.15 18.99 -5.05
CA THR A 261 11.27 19.92 -5.17
C THR A 261 10.75 21.36 -5.31
N SER A 262 11.36 22.26 -4.52
CA SER A 262 11.02 23.68 -4.48
C SER A 262 12.23 24.60 -4.71
N LYS A 263 13.43 24.04 -4.76
CA LYS A 263 14.69 24.78 -4.90
C LYS A 263 15.14 24.94 -6.36
N GLU A 264 14.66 24.11 -7.28
CA GLU A 264 15.11 24.13 -8.66
C GLU A 264 13.95 24.02 -9.64
N SER A 265 14.12 24.58 -10.83
CA SER A 265 13.16 24.43 -11.93
C SER A 265 13.15 23.01 -12.48
N SER A 266 12.08 22.67 -13.20
CA SER A 266 11.94 21.38 -13.89
C SER A 266 13.08 21.13 -14.89
N SER A 267 13.63 22.17 -15.54
CA SER A 267 14.78 22.05 -16.43
C SER A 267 16.11 21.75 -15.70
N SER A 268 16.32 22.36 -14.54
CA SER A 268 17.48 22.06 -13.68
C SER A 268 17.41 20.63 -13.14
N LEU A 269 16.23 20.22 -12.66
CA LEU A 269 15.99 18.87 -12.19
C LEU A 269 16.28 17.84 -13.28
N LEU A 270 15.75 18.03 -14.50
CA LEU A 270 16.02 17.15 -15.63
C LEU A 270 17.50 17.08 -15.98
N SER A 271 18.21 18.22 -15.92
CA SER A 271 19.65 18.26 -16.15
C SER A 271 20.43 17.49 -15.09
N ARG A 272 19.96 17.49 -13.83
CA ARG A 272 20.52 16.62 -12.78
C ARG A 272 20.21 15.15 -13.07
N LEU A 273 18.95 14.80 -13.35
CA LEU A 273 18.56 13.41 -13.64
C LEU A 273 19.38 12.79 -14.79
N ARG A 274 19.65 13.56 -15.85
CA ARG A 274 20.54 13.14 -16.94
C ARG A 274 21.95 12.78 -16.48
N ARG A 275 22.53 13.56 -15.56
CA ARG A 275 23.86 13.28 -14.97
C ARG A 275 23.86 12.01 -14.10
N VAL A 276 22.72 11.67 -13.52
CA VAL A 276 22.52 10.49 -12.67
C VAL A 276 22.26 9.22 -13.52
N GLY A 277 22.22 9.33 -14.86
CA GLY A 277 21.95 8.23 -15.78
C GLY A 277 20.47 8.04 -16.12
N LEU A 278 19.61 8.96 -15.68
CA LEU A 278 18.20 9.04 -16.07
C LEU A 278 18.07 10.02 -17.24
N GLY A 279 18.44 9.55 -18.43
CA GLY A 279 18.45 10.32 -19.67
C GLY A 279 17.06 10.80 -20.11
N ALA A 280 17.02 11.62 -21.17
CA ALA A 280 15.78 12.22 -21.69
C ALA A 280 14.78 11.18 -22.21
N GLU A 281 15.28 10.02 -22.64
CA GLU A 281 14.53 8.85 -23.08
C GLU A 281 13.81 8.14 -21.92
N LEU A 282 14.33 8.27 -20.69
CA LEU A 282 13.75 7.68 -19.49
C LEU A 282 12.84 8.68 -18.78
N VAL A 283 13.31 9.92 -18.64
CA VAL A 283 12.61 11.00 -17.95
C VAL A 283 12.58 12.24 -18.85
N GLY A 284 11.53 12.33 -19.66
CA GLY A 284 11.26 13.49 -20.51
C GLY A 284 10.63 14.66 -19.75
N SER A 285 10.66 15.85 -20.34
CA SER A 285 10.13 17.08 -19.72
C SER A 285 8.63 17.04 -19.45
N SER A 286 7.84 16.47 -20.36
CA SER A 286 6.40 16.26 -20.16
C SER A 286 6.08 15.21 -19.09
N GLY A 287 7.03 14.31 -18.83
CA GLY A 287 6.90 13.20 -17.89
C GLY A 287 7.21 13.57 -16.45
N VAL A 288 7.64 14.79 -16.14
CA VAL A 288 7.90 15.28 -14.78
C VAL A 288 6.86 16.32 -14.40
N PHE A 289 6.36 16.24 -13.16
CA PHE A 289 5.50 17.25 -12.57
C PHE A 289 5.91 17.56 -11.13
N THR A 290 6.23 18.81 -10.86
CA THR A 290 6.76 19.24 -9.56
C THR A 290 5.74 20.08 -8.79
N SER A 291 5.93 20.22 -7.48
CA SER A 291 5.15 21.19 -6.67
C SER A 291 5.27 22.62 -7.18
N LEU A 292 6.38 22.95 -7.86
CA LEU A 292 6.58 24.25 -8.50
C LEU A 292 5.71 24.41 -9.76
N ASP A 293 5.59 23.36 -10.58
CA ASP A 293 4.67 23.37 -11.75
C ASP A 293 3.22 23.51 -11.30
N ALA A 294 2.85 22.87 -10.18
CA ALA A 294 1.53 23.01 -9.58
C ALA A 294 1.27 24.43 -9.07
N ALA A 295 2.24 25.05 -8.39
CA ALA A 295 2.15 26.45 -7.97
C ALA A 295 2.05 27.40 -9.16
N TYR A 296 2.87 27.20 -10.20
CA TYR A 296 2.79 27.97 -11.45
C TYR A 296 1.38 27.88 -12.08
N ARG A 297 0.85 26.67 -12.25
CA ARG A 297 -0.49 26.46 -12.84
C ARG A 297 -1.58 27.11 -12.02
N LEU A 298 -1.49 27.05 -10.69
CA LEU A 298 -2.44 27.71 -9.79
C LEU A 298 -2.43 29.23 -9.99
N VAL A 299 -1.24 29.84 -9.94
CA VAL A 299 -1.06 31.29 -10.14
C VAL A 299 -1.58 31.72 -11.51
N ALA A 300 -1.23 30.99 -12.57
CA ALA A 300 -1.67 31.29 -13.93
C ALA A 300 -3.20 31.17 -14.10
N ARG A 301 -3.81 30.09 -13.58
CA ARG A 301 -5.27 29.87 -13.68
C ARG A 301 -6.07 30.91 -12.91
N GLN A 302 -5.59 31.30 -11.73
CA GLN A 302 -6.24 32.32 -10.90
C GLN A 302 -5.84 33.75 -11.28
N LYS A 303 -4.90 33.93 -12.22
CA LYS A 303 -4.36 35.22 -12.66
C LYS A 303 -3.83 36.06 -11.50
N LEU A 304 -3.10 35.39 -10.59
CA LEU A 304 -2.50 36.03 -9.42
C LEU A 304 -1.23 36.79 -9.82
N ARG A 305 -0.91 37.82 -9.04
CA ARG A 305 0.31 38.65 -9.10
C ARG A 305 1.13 38.37 -7.84
N PRO A 306 1.99 37.33 -7.87
CA PRO A 306 2.64 36.86 -6.65
C PRO A 306 3.96 37.60 -6.34
N LEU A 307 4.23 37.81 -5.06
CA LEU A 307 5.60 37.91 -4.54
C LEU A 307 6.22 36.51 -4.52
N LEU A 308 7.29 36.32 -5.29
CA LEU A 308 7.99 35.04 -5.37
C LEU A 308 9.16 34.99 -4.38
N LEU A 309 8.92 34.36 -3.22
CA LEU A 309 9.98 33.91 -2.31
C LEU A 309 10.40 32.50 -2.71
N LEU A 310 11.14 32.46 -3.82
CA LEU A 310 11.65 31.24 -4.46
C LEU A 310 13.13 31.44 -4.83
N SER A 311 13.89 30.35 -4.93
CA SER A 311 15.28 30.44 -5.39
C SER A 311 15.33 30.98 -6.83
N GLN A 312 16.48 31.53 -7.23
CA GLN A 312 16.64 32.07 -8.59
C GLN A 312 16.35 31.01 -9.68
N SER A 313 16.73 29.74 -9.42
CA SER A 313 16.41 28.62 -10.31
C SER A 313 14.90 28.37 -10.38
N ALA A 314 14.22 28.29 -9.24
CA ALA A 314 12.77 28.06 -9.20
C ALA A 314 11.96 29.20 -9.85
N GLN A 315 12.41 30.45 -9.71
CA GLN A 315 11.77 31.60 -10.37
C GLN A 315 11.76 31.51 -11.90
N THR A 316 12.70 30.78 -12.52
CA THR A 316 12.70 30.61 -13.99
C THR A 316 11.43 29.94 -14.51
N ALA A 317 10.74 29.13 -13.71
CA ALA A 317 9.46 28.54 -14.06
C ALA A 317 8.37 29.59 -14.32
N PHE A 318 8.44 30.75 -13.64
CA PHE A 318 7.50 31.86 -13.80
C PHE A 318 7.93 32.89 -14.86
N ARG A 319 9.13 32.72 -15.45
CA ARG A 319 9.65 33.59 -16.50
C ARG A 319 9.36 33.09 -17.92
N GLY A 320 8.86 31.86 -18.06
CA GLY A 320 8.59 31.25 -19.36
C GLY A 320 7.35 31.79 -20.07
N ASP A 321 6.46 32.48 -19.36
CA ASP A 321 5.27 33.14 -19.90
C ASP A 321 5.40 34.64 -19.67
N ASP A 322 5.52 35.42 -20.74
CA ASP A 322 5.72 36.87 -20.68
C ASP A 322 4.58 37.60 -19.95
N THR A 323 3.35 37.08 -20.03
CA THR A 323 2.22 37.70 -19.33
C THR A 323 2.35 37.49 -17.83
N LEU A 324 2.58 36.25 -17.40
CA LEU A 324 2.76 35.92 -16.00
C LEU A 324 4.01 36.57 -15.39
N ALA A 325 5.10 36.62 -16.15
CA ALA A 325 6.35 37.24 -15.72
C ALA A 325 6.19 38.73 -15.44
N ARG A 326 5.34 39.43 -16.20
CA ARG A 326 5.05 40.86 -15.96
C ARG A 326 4.28 41.08 -14.67
N ASP A 327 3.46 40.13 -14.28
CA ASP A 327 2.62 40.16 -13.09
C ASP A 327 3.36 39.71 -11.81
N CYS A 328 4.36 38.83 -11.94
CA CYS A 328 5.16 38.36 -10.81
C CYS A 328 6.15 39.42 -10.29
N PHE A 329 6.30 39.51 -8.97
CA PHE A 329 7.42 40.21 -8.33
C PHE A 329 8.53 39.21 -7.97
N PHE A 330 9.71 39.38 -8.58
CA PHE A 330 10.86 38.48 -8.41
C PHE A 330 11.82 39.00 -7.35
N ALA A 331 11.72 38.49 -6.12
CA ALA A 331 12.69 38.81 -5.07
C ALA A 331 14.06 38.19 -5.40
N HIS A 332 15.16 38.86 -5.08
CA HIS A 332 16.51 38.29 -5.17
C HIS A 332 17.37 38.80 -4.03
N ALA A 333 18.43 38.06 -3.70
CA ALA A 333 19.26 38.35 -2.52
C ALA A 333 19.90 39.75 -2.57
N ASP A 334 20.24 40.22 -3.77
CA ASP A 334 20.85 41.55 -3.96
C ASP A 334 19.85 42.72 -3.97
N LEU A 335 18.54 42.46 -3.89
CA LEU A 335 17.49 43.48 -3.88
C LEU A 335 17.13 43.83 -2.44
N ASP A 336 17.15 45.11 -2.12
CA ASP A 336 16.70 45.62 -0.83
C ASP A 336 15.27 46.17 -0.95
N PRO A 337 14.25 45.53 -0.34
CA PRO A 337 12.85 45.98 -0.48
C PRO A 337 12.63 47.42 0.04
N GLU A 338 13.45 47.89 0.97
CA GLU A 338 13.38 49.25 1.51
C GLU A 338 13.92 50.32 0.55
N ARG A 339 14.69 49.92 -0.48
CA ARG A 339 15.34 50.82 -1.44
C ARG A 339 14.79 50.67 -2.86
N LEU A 340 13.62 50.05 -3.00
CA LEU A 340 12.96 49.92 -4.30
C LEU A 340 12.60 51.31 -4.84
N ASP A 341 12.75 51.48 -6.15
CA ASP A 341 12.15 52.63 -6.84
C ASP A 341 10.62 52.61 -6.72
N ALA A 342 9.99 53.74 -7.02
CA ALA A 342 8.55 53.91 -6.86
C ALA A 342 7.73 52.88 -7.67
N GLN A 343 8.23 52.46 -8.84
CA GLN A 343 7.54 51.51 -9.72
C GLN A 343 7.58 50.09 -9.14
N ASN A 344 8.75 49.65 -8.69
CA ASN A 344 8.95 48.34 -8.08
C ASN A 344 8.26 48.25 -6.71
N ALA A 345 8.30 49.32 -5.91
CA ALA A 345 7.55 49.39 -4.65
C ALA A 345 6.04 49.29 -4.89
N ALA A 346 5.51 50.03 -5.88
CA ALA A 346 4.09 49.92 -6.23
C ALA A 346 3.72 48.52 -6.72
N LYS A 347 4.59 47.88 -7.52
CA LYS A 347 4.39 46.50 -7.98
C LYS A 347 4.36 45.51 -6.82
N LEU A 348 5.34 45.58 -5.91
CA LEU A 348 5.40 44.74 -4.71
C LEU A 348 4.12 44.86 -3.88
N ARG A 349 3.72 46.09 -3.56
CA ARG A 349 2.52 46.38 -2.76
C ARG A 349 1.22 45.96 -3.43
N SER A 350 1.22 45.85 -4.77
CA SER A 350 0.05 45.40 -5.53
C SER A 350 -0.10 43.88 -5.59
N CYS A 351 0.86 43.11 -5.09
CA CYS A 351 0.83 41.65 -5.12
C CYS A 351 -0.39 41.12 -4.34
N ASP A 352 -1.09 40.14 -4.92
CA ASP A 352 -2.26 39.49 -4.33
C ASP A 352 -1.99 38.03 -3.95
N ALA A 353 -0.73 37.59 -4.04
CA ALA A 353 -0.27 36.32 -3.52
C ALA A 353 1.18 36.38 -3.02
N VAL A 354 1.54 35.47 -2.13
CA VAL A 354 2.92 35.19 -1.72
C VAL A 354 3.19 33.71 -1.97
N VAL A 355 4.19 33.41 -2.80
CA VAL A 355 4.61 32.04 -3.11
C VAL A 355 5.91 31.75 -2.38
N VAL A 356 5.90 30.75 -1.48
CA VAL A 356 7.04 30.37 -0.64
C VAL A 356 7.56 28.97 -1.00
N GLY A 357 8.84 28.89 -1.32
CA GLY A 357 9.59 27.64 -1.49
C GLY A 357 10.88 27.63 -0.69
N LEU A 358 11.71 26.61 -0.89
CA LEU A 358 12.99 26.52 -0.21
C LEU A 358 14.00 27.50 -0.82
N CYS A 359 14.15 28.67 -0.20
CA CYS A 359 15.13 29.70 -0.58
C CYS A 359 15.72 30.41 0.65
N PRO A 360 16.64 29.77 1.40
CA PRO A 360 17.27 30.36 2.58
C PRO A 360 17.82 31.77 2.37
N GLU A 361 18.31 32.07 1.16
CA GLU A 361 18.83 33.37 0.74
C GLU A 361 17.80 34.52 0.76
N LEU A 362 16.49 34.20 0.68
CA LEU A 362 15.40 35.17 0.77
C LEU A 362 14.65 35.12 2.10
N MET A 363 15.01 34.21 3.01
CA MET A 363 14.38 34.09 4.32
C MET A 363 14.99 35.07 5.34
N THR A 364 15.09 36.33 4.94
CA THR A 364 15.60 37.44 5.76
C THR A 364 14.45 38.21 6.40
N SER A 365 14.70 38.96 7.48
CA SER A 365 13.67 39.80 8.10
C SER A 365 13.04 40.75 7.08
N LYS A 366 13.84 41.35 6.20
CA LYS A 366 13.38 42.26 5.16
C LYS A 366 12.31 41.66 4.24
N TRP A 367 12.56 40.48 3.69
CA TRP A 367 11.62 39.82 2.78
C TRP A 367 10.44 39.19 3.50
N LEU A 368 10.64 38.66 4.71
CA LEU A 368 9.56 38.12 5.53
C LEU A 368 8.61 39.22 6.01
N ASP A 369 9.12 40.40 6.35
CA ASP A 369 8.31 41.56 6.70
C ASP A 369 7.45 41.99 5.51
N GLU A 370 7.99 42.07 4.29
CA GLU A 370 7.19 42.38 3.10
C GLU A 370 6.09 41.35 2.83
N ALA A 371 6.41 40.06 2.95
CA ALA A 371 5.41 38.99 2.84
C ALA A 371 4.34 39.12 3.94
N PHE A 372 4.74 39.40 5.17
CA PHE A 372 3.83 39.62 6.29
C PHE A 372 2.91 40.82 6.04
N ARG A 373 3.45 41.98 5.61
CA ARG A 373 2.68 43.19 5.31
C ARG A 373 1.62 42.95 4.24
N LEU A 374 1.96 42.21 3.19
CA LEU A 374 1.01 41.77 2.16
C LEU A 374 -0.09 40.91 2.78
N LEU A 375 0.28 39.88 3.54
CA LEU A 375 -0.66 38.92 4.12
C LEU A 375 -1.58 39.53 5.19
N ALA A 376 -1.08 40.50 5.95
CA ALA A 376 -1.79 41.25 6.99
C ALA A 376 -2.65 42.40 6.42
N GLY A 377 -2.47 42.74 5.13
CA GLY A 377 -3.25 43.78 4.45
C GLY A 377 -2.78 45.21 4.75
N GLU A 378 -1.53 45.41 5.17
CA GLU A 378 -0.98 46.76 5.47
C GLU A 378 -0.89 47.67 4.23
N TYR A 379 -0.94 47.08 3.03
CA TYR A 379 -0.89 47.82 1.77
C TYR A 379 -2.27 48.14 1.16
N ASP A 380 -3.31 48.20 1.99
CA ASP A 380 -4.70 48.49 1.57
C ASP A 380 -5.21 47.58 0.44
N ALA A 381 -4.84 46.29 0.52
CA ALA A 381 -5.25 45.30 -0.46
C ALA A 381 -6.78 45.17 -0.46
N LYS A 382 -7.41 45.33 -1.63
CA LYS A 382 -8.87 45.21 -1.80
C LYS A 382 -9.40 43.80 -1.55
N GLN A 383 -8.52 42.81 -1.54
CA GLN A 383 -8.83 41.38 -1.42
C GLN A 383 -7.80 40.71 -0.50
N SER A 384 -8.18 39.56 0.08
CA SER A 384 -7.26 38.74 0.86
C SER A 384 -6.14 38.20 -0.03
N VAL A 385 -4.89 38.44 0.37
CA VAL A 385 -3.70 37.94 -0.32
C VAL A 385 -3.58 36.42 -0.17
N ALA A 386 -3.32 35.66 -1.22
CA ALA A 386 -3.15 34.21 -1.11
C ALA A 386 -1.77 33.85 -0.53
N LEU A 387 -1.70 32.92 0.43
CA LEU A 387 -0.43 32.30 0.83
C LEU A 387 -0.31 30.93 0.17
N ILE A 388 0.70 30.78 -0.68
CA ILE A 388 0.94 29.58 -1.47
C ILE A 388 2.31 29.01 -1.10
N THR A 389 2.38 27.71 -0.82
CA THR A 389 3.66 27.03 -0.58
C THR A 389 3.80 25.75 -1.38
N THR A 390 5.01 25.50 -1.84
CA THR A 390 5.34 24.27 -2.60
C THR A 390 5.26 23.02 -1.72
N HIS A 391 5.70 23.09 -0.46
CA HIS A 391 5.57 22.00 0.51
C HIS A 391 5.78 22.51 1.95
N ARG A 392 5.22 21.81 2.94
CA ARG A 392 5.28 22.19 4.37
C ARG A 392 6.39 21.49 5.16
N ALA A 393 7.48 21.07 4.50
CA ALA A 393 8.58 20.43 5.24
C ALA A 393 9.23 21.44 6.20
N LEU A 394 9.27 21.13 7.49
CA LEU A 394 9.82 22.00 8.53
C LEU A 394 11.35 22.09 8.50
N TYR A 395 12.00 21.05 7.98
CA TYR A 395 13.44 20.97 7.85
C TYR A 395 13.84 20.20 6.60
N HIS A 396 15.07 20.41 6.18
CA HIS A 396 15.73 19.67 5.11
C HIS A 396 17.20 19.42 5.47
N ARG A 397 17.84 18.49 4.77
CA ARG A 397 19.28 18.25 4.91
C ARG A 397 19.99 18.58 3.59
N PRO A 398 20.80 19.65 3.53
CA PRO A 398 21.47 20.06 2.30
C PRO A 398 22.52 19.06 1.78
N THR A 399 23.19 18.34 2.69
CA THR A 399 24.28 17.39 2.38
C THR A 399 24.08 16.07 3.14
N GLN A 400 24.51 14.94 2.57
CA GLN A 400 24.16 13.58 3.05
C GLN A 400 24.51 13.36 4.55
N ASP A 401 25.57 14.00 5.04
CA ASP A 401 26.04 13.96 6.43
C ASP A 401 26.03 15.32 7.15
N GLY A 402 25.35 16.32 6.59
CA GLY A 402 25.29 17.68 7.14
C GLY A 402 24.22 17.88 8.23
N PRO A 403 24.30 18.99 8.97
CA PRO A 403 23.26 19.40 9.91
C PRO A 403 21.93 19.68 9.19
N LEU A 404 20.82 19.60 9.94
CA LEU A 404 19.50 19.98 9.44
C LEU A 404 19.41 21.51 9.33
N SER A 405 18.75 21.97 8.27
CA SER A 405 18.42 23.37 8.04
C SER A 405 16.90 23.54 7.98
N LEU A 406 16.40 24.72 8.36
CA LEU A 406 14.97 25.01 8.27
C LEU A 406 14.47 24.87 6.83
N GLY A 407 13.29 24.28 6.69
CA GLY A 407 12.57 24.16 5.43
C GLY A 407 11.54 25.28 5.28
N PRO A 408 10.91 25.41 4.10
CA PRO A 408 9.91 26.43 3.84
C PRO A 408 8.72 26.37 4.81
N GLY A 409 8.39 25.19 5.33
CA GLY A 409 7.28 25.01 6.26
C GLY A 409 7.44 25.80 7.57
N ALA A 410 8.67 26.01 8.04
CA ALA A 410 8.93 26.79 9.24
C ALA A 410 8.60 28.28 9.03
N PHE A 411 9.00 28.83 7.88
CA PHE A 411 8.73 30.22 7.52
C PHE A 411 7.25 30.45 7.18
N VAL A 412 6.61 29.48 6.52
CA VAL A 412 5.16 29.52 6.29
C VAL A 412 4.40 29.52 7.62
N ALA A 413 4.78 28.66 8.56
CA ALA A 413 4.16 28.66 9.89
C ALA A 413 4.35 29.99 10.64
N ALA A 414 5.53 30.61 10.52
CA ALA A 414 5.80 31.93 11.08
C ALA A 414 4.90 33.02 10.45
N LEU A 415 4.76 33.03 9.12
CA LEU A 415 3.90 33.96 8.40
C LEU A 415 2.42 33.76 8.75
N GLU A 416 1.96 32.51 8.86
CA GLU A 416 0.59 32.19 9.30
C GLU A 416 0.31 32.73 10.69
N ALA A 417 1.20 32.43 11.65
CA ALA A 417 1.06 32.89 13.02
C ALA A 417 1.09 34.43 13.13
N ALA A 418 2.03 35.08 12.42
CA ALA A 418 2.15 36.53 12.43
C ALA A 418 0.93 37.22 11.82
N SER A 419 0.41 36.70 10.71
CA SER A 419 -0.76 37.26 9.99
C SER A 419 -2.12 36.81 10.54
N GLY A 420 -2.16 36.02 11.62
CA GLY A 420 -3.40 35.52 12.22
C GLY A 420 -4.18 34.55 11.32
N ARG A 421 -3.51 33.91 10.36
CA ARG A 421 -4.13 32.99 9.39
C ARG A 421 -4.24 31.58 9.91
N GLN A 422 -5.31 30.90 9.50
CA GLN A 422 -5.45 29.47 9.77
C GLN A 422 -4.65 28.65 8.77
N VAL A 423 -4.08 27.54 9.23
CA VAL A 423 -3.28 26.63 8.37
C VAL A 423 -4.08 26.12 7.16
N SER A 424 -5.40 25.97 7.30
CA SER A 424 -6.32 25.55 6.22
C SER A 424 -6.49 26.59 5.10
N GLU A 425 -6.13 27.85 5.34
CA GLU A 425 -6.21 28.93 4.34
C GLU A 425 -4.96 28.98 3.44
N THR A 426 -3.86 28.35 3.87
CA THR A 426 -2.63 28.27 3.08
C THR A 426 -2.74 27.18 2.03
N ILE A 427 -2.49 27.55 0.78
CA ILE A 427 -2.55 26.63 -0.35
C ILE A 427 -1.22 25.89 -0.46
N VAL A 428 -1.26 24.56 -0.28
CA VAL A 428 -0.09 23.70 -0.43
C VAL A 428 -0.14 23.01 -1.79
N CYS A 429 0.88 23.21 -2.63
CA CYS A 429 0.88 22.72 -4.01
C CYS A 429 1.57 21.36 -4.22
N GLY A 430 2.21 20.78 -3.20
CA GLY A 430 2.94 19.52 -3.30
C GLY A 430 2.18 18.30 -2.78
N LYS A 431 2.78 17.12 -2.94
CA LYS A 431 2.36 15.89 -2.26
C LYS A 431 2.35 16.10 -0.74
N PRO A 432 1.40 15.51 0.02
CA PRO A 432 0.41 14.52 -0.42
C PRO A 432 -0.95 15.12 -0.82
N GLN A 433 -1.01 16.38 -1.26
CA GLN A 433 -2.31 17.06 -1.48
C GLN A 433 -3.12 16.41 -2.61
N PRO A 434 -4.44 16.17 -2.44
CA PRO A 434 -5.29 15.58 -3.48
C PRO A 434 -5.24 16.37 -4.79
N ALA A 435 -5.27 17.70 -4.73
CA ALA A 435 -5.22 18.56 -5.91
C ALA A 435 -3.94 18.35 -6.75
N PHE A 436 -2.79 18.14 -6.09
CA PHE A 436 -1.53 17.84 -6.78
C PHE A 436 -1.57 16.49 -7.49
N LEU A 437 -2.10 15.46 -6.82
CA LEU A 437 -2.20 14.11 -7.36
C LEU A 437 -3.20 14.05 -8.52
N GLN A 438 -4.32 14.75 -8.41
CA GLN A 438 -5.31 14.89 -9.49
C GLN A 438 -4.69 15.55 -10.73
N GLU A 439 -3.93 16.63 -10.57
CA GLU A 439 -3.21 17.26 -11.68
C GLU A 439 -2.18 16.33 -12.33
N CYS A 440 -1.45 15.55 -11.52
CA CYS A 440 -0.53 14.55 -12.03
C CYS A 440 -1.25 13.55 -12.95
N VAL A 441 -2.38 13.01 -12.51
CA VAL A 441 -3.16 12.02 -13.26
C VAL A 441 -3.89 12.62 -14.45
N ALA A 442 -4.48 13.81 -14.30
CA ALA A 442 -5.17 14.51 -15.38
C ALA A 442 -4.25 14.75 -16.59
N GLY A 443 -2.97 15.06 -16.36
CA GLY A 443 -2.03 15.21 -17.47
C GLY A 443 -1.44 13.90 -18.01
N MET A 444 -1.92 12.72 -17.57
CA MET A 444 -1.53 11.40 -18.08
C MET A 444 -2.64 10.74 -18.90
N ILE A 445 -3.89 11.17 -18.73
CA ILE A 445 -5.07 10.58 -19.34
C ILE A 445 -5.60 11.47 -20.47
N GLY A 446 -6.34 10.87 -21.40
CA GLY A 446 -7.02 11.56 -22.48
C GLY A 446 -8.18 12.44 -21.99
N ALA A 447 -8.64 13.38 -22.83
CA ALA A 447 -9.70 14.32 -22.47
C ALA A 447 -11.05 13.65 -22.16
N ASP A 448 -11.32 12.50 -22.78
CA ASP A 448 -12.55 11.72 -22.58
C ASP A 448 -12.40 10.61 -21.52
N GLU A 449 -11.23 10.54 -20.86
CA GLU A 449 -10.91 9.50 -19.89
C GLU A 449 -11.02 10.02 -18.45
N SER A 450 -11.36 9.13 -17.52
CA SER A 450 -11.46 9.41 -16.09
C SER A 450 -10.36 8.68 -15.32
N MET A 451 -9.99 9.22 -14.16
CA MET A 451 -9.11 8.53 -13.21
C MET A 451 -9.61 7.12 -12.85
N SER A 452 -10.93 6.90 -12.85
CA SER A 452 -11.57 5.62 -12.54
C SER A 452 -11.31 4.52 -13.58
N ASP A 453 -10.91 4.90 -14.79
CA ASP A 453 -10.65 3.95 -15.89
C ASP A 453 -9.30 3.25 -15.74
N PHE A 454 -8.51 3.68 -14.75
CA PHE A 454 -7.16 3.21 -14.49
C PHE A 454 -7.00 2.76 -13.04
N THR A 455 -6.14 1.78 -12.83
CA THR A 455 -5.52 1.55 -11.52
C THR A 455 -4.41 2.57 -11.33
N ASN A 456 -4.64 3.53 -10.43
CA ASN A 456 -3.68 4.58 -10.12
C ASN A 456 -2.74 4.10 -9.01
N ILE A 457 -1.43 4.06 -9.28
CA ILE A 457 -0.41 3.59 -8.35
C ILE A 457 0.57 4.72 -8.07
N ILE A 458 0.90 4.94 -6.79
CA ILE A 458 1.95 5.85 -6.37
C ILE A 458 3.08 5.11 -5.66
N VAL A 459 4.32 5.40 -6.07
CA VAL A 459 5.53 4.81 -5.54
C VAL A 459 6.38 5.91 -4.90
N GLY A 460 6.74 5.74 -3.63
CA GLY A 460 7.52 6.72 -2.87
C GLY A 460 8.24 6.10 -1.68
N ASP A 461 9.18 6.83 -1.09
CA ASP A 461 9.93 6.41 0.10
C ASP A 461 9.41 7.03 1.40
N ASP A 462 8.61 8.08 1.32
CA ASP A 462 8.10 8.79 2.49
C ASP A 462 6.60 8.52 2.69
N ILE A 463 6.26 7.82 3.78
CA ILE A 463 4.87 7.44 4.09
C ILE A 463 3.95 8.65 4.31
N VAL A 464 4.51 9.79 4.73
CA VAL A 464 3.75 11.01 5.00
C VAL A 464 3.71 11.91 3.78
N ALA A 465 4.86 12.16 3.15
CA ALA A 465 4.95 13.09 2.04
C ALA A 465 4.44 12.49 0.73
N ASP A 466 4.80 11.25 0.41
CA ASP A 466 4.44 10.60 -0.86
C ASP A 466 3.14 9.82 -0.75
N LEU A 467 2.98 9.05 0.33
CA LEU A 467 1.87 8.12 0.52
C LEU A 467 0.83 8.60 1.55
N GLY A 468 0.88 9.89 1.87
CA GLY A 468 0.04 10.53 2.89
C GLY A 468 -1.41 10.71 2.45
N GLN A 469 -2.12 11.61 3.16
CA GLN A 469 -3.58 11.55 3.20
C GLN A 469 -4.30 11.74 1.86
N GLY A 470 -3.74 12.42 0.87
CA GLY A 470 -4.43 12.58 -0.42
C GLY A 470 -4.45 11.32 -1.28
N THR A 471 -3.53 10.37 -1.06
CA THR A 471 -3.38 9.19 -1.94
C THR A 471 -4.53 8.19 -1.78
N TRP A 472 -4.78 7.72 -0.56
CA TRP A 472 -5.93 6.86 -0.22
C TRP A 472 -7.29 7.57 -0.30
N GLN A 473 -7.40 8.90 -0.14
CA GLN A 473 -8.64 9.64 -0.41
C GLN A 473 -9.03 9.55 -1.89
N LEU A 474 -8.02 9.55 -2.78
CA LEU A 474 -8.17 9.38 -4.22
C LEU A 474 -8.15 7.90 -4.66
N GLY A 475 -8.06 6.95 -3.72
CA GLY A 475 -8.04 5.52 -4.02
C GLY A 475 -6.78 5.02 -4.73
N LEU A 476 -5.66 5.74 -4.66
CA LEU A 476 -4.40 5.28 -5.24
C LEU A 476 -3.87 4.07 -4.45
N ARG A 477 -3.35 3.08 -5.17
CA ARG A 477 -2.54 2.00 -4.59
C ARG A 477 -1.18 2.57 -4.18
N ARG A 478 -0.79 2.41 -2.92
CA ARG A 478 0.39 3.03 -2.32
C ARG A 478 1.50 2.00 -2.13
N VAL A 479 2.62 2.25 -2.80
CA VAL A 479 3.81 1.40 -2.80
C VAL A 479 4.93 2.14 -2.09
N LEU A 480 5.34 1.62 -0.93
CA LEU A 480 6.46 2.15 -0.16
C LEU A 480 7.75 1.44 -0.57
N VAL A 481 8.79 2.20 -0.92
CA VAL A 481 10.14 1.65 -1.14
C VAL A 481 11.05 1.92 0.04
N ARG A 482 11.91 0.96 0.39
CA ARG A 482 12.85 1.05 1.53
C ARG A 482 14.15 1.78 1.20
N THR A 483 14.05 2.81 0.38
CA THR A 483 15.15 3.70 0.01
C THR A 483 14.93 5.09 0.61
N GLY A 484 15.84 6.04 0.40
CA GLY A 484 15.62 7.43 0.81
C GLY A 484 15.45 7.65 2.31
N LYS A 485 14.31 8.22 2.72
CA LYS A 485 13.99 8.62 4.10
C LYS A 485 13.37 7.51 4.93
N TYR A 486 13.06 6.36 4.33
CA TYR A 486 12.44 5.22 5.01
C TYR A 486 13.21 4.81 6.27
N ARG A 487 12.48 4.46 7.33
CA ARG A 487 12.99 3.85 8.55
C ARG A 487 12.17 2.60 8.89
N ASN A 488 12.80 1.62 9.53
CA ASN A 488 12.09 0.42 9.98
C ASN A 488 10.89 0.79 10.87
N GLY A 489 9.71 0.28 10.52
CA GLY A 489 8.44 0.59 11.17
C GLY A 489 7.61 1.63 10.41
N ASP A 490 8.17 2.36 9.45
CA ASP A 490 7.44 3.33 8.63
C ASP A 490 6.33 2.66 7.80
N GLU A 491 6.44 1.37 7.49
CA GLU A 491 5.39 0.59 6.80
C GLU A 491 4.07 0.55 7.58
N SER A 492 4.14 0.74 8.89
CA SER A 492 3.00 0.76 9.82
C SER A 492 2.70 2.16 10.37
N ARG A 493 3.44 3.18 9.92
CA ARG A 493 3.37 4.55 10.42
C ARG A 493 2.38 5.40 9.61
N GLY A 494 1.83 6.41 10.26
CA GLY A 494 0.82 7.30 9.67
C GLY A 494 -0.60 6.80 9.89
N ASP A 495 -1.57 7.47 9.27
CA ASP A 495 -2.99 7.16 9.48
C ASP A 495 -3.41 5.82 8.83
N ARG A 496 -2.64 5.33 7.86
CA ARG A 496 -2.82 4.01 7.23
C ARG A 496 -1.52 3.46 6.65
N ALA A 497 -1.22 2.21 7.01
CA ALA A 497 -0.11 1.43 6.48
C ALA A 497 -0.09 1.39 4.94
N ALA A 498 1.07 1.34 4.31
CA ALA A 498 1.19 1.22 2.85
C ALA A 498 0.52 -0.07 2.34
N ASP A 499 0.06 -0.07 1.08
CA ASP A 499 -0.61 -1.24 0.50
C ASP A 499 0.40 -2.31 0.07
N GLU A 500 1.61 -1.88 -0.32
CA GLU A 500 2.76 -2.73 -0.60
C GLU A 500 4.05 -2.10 -0.07
N THR A 501 5.05 -2.94 0.23
CA THR A 501 6.39 -2.48 0.62
C THR A 501 7.45 -3.31 -0.09
N HIS A 502 8.42 -2.64 -0.69
CA HIS A 502 9.46 -3.22 -1.52
C HIS A 502 10.84 -2.65 -1.17
N ASP A 503 11.91 -3.41 -1.38
CA ASP A 503 13.25 -2.95 -1.00
C ASP A 503 13.75 -1.79 -1.87
N SER A 504 13.35 -1.72 -3.14
CA SER A 504 13.63 -0.59 -4.03
C SER A 504 12.58 -0.42 -5.13
N LEU A 505 12.69 0.66 -5.91
CA LEU A 505 11.89 0.83 -7.13
C LEU A 505 12.06 -0.36 -8.08
N ALA A 506 13.27 -0.93 -8.18
CA ALA A 506 13.55 -2.04 -9.08
C ALA A 506 12.80 -3.32 -8.68
N SER A 507 12.81 -3.68 -7.40
CA SER A 507 12.09 -4.86 -6.91
C SER A 507 10.58 -4.72 -7.09
N TRP A 508 10.03 -3.50 -6.92
CA TRP A 508 8.63 -3.25 -7.19
C TRP A 508 8.30 -3.36 -8.68
N VAL A 509 9.12 -2.79 -9.58
CA VAL A 509 8.89 -2.89 -11.03
C VAL A 509 8.87 -4.35 -11.48
N ASP A 510 9.76 -5.19 -10.93
CA ASP A 510 9.75 -6.62 -11.18
C ASP A 510 8.45 -7.29 -10.74
N HIS A 511 7.96 -6.94 -9.56
CA HIS A 511 6.69 -7.42 -9.05
C HIS A 511 5.50 -6.98 -9.91
N PHE A 512 5.45 -5.70 -10.27
CA PHE A 512 4.37 -5.09 -11.07
C PHE A 512 4.29 -5.71 -12.47
N ILE A 513 5.42 -5.87 -13.16
CA ILE A 513 5.45 -6.48 -14.50
C ILE A 513 5.01 -7.95 -14.44
N ALA A 514 5.43 -8.68 -13.41
CA ALA A 514 5.13 -10.11 -13.29
C ALA A 514 3.69 -10.40 -12.85
N ASN A 515 3.08 -9.54 -12.02
CA ASN A 515 1.80 -9.85 -11.37
C ASN A 515 0.63 -8.99 -11.87
N ASP A 516 0.84 -7.69 -12.09
CA ASP A 516 -0.23 -6.79 -12.52
C ASP A 516 -0.34 -6.70 -14.05
N LEU A 517 0.80 -6.64 -14.77
CA LEU A 517 0.80 -6.50 -16.23
C LEU A 517 0.68 -7.80 -16.99
N ASN A 518 1.41 -8.83 -16.56
CA ASN A 518 1.46 -10.15 -17.20
C ASN A 518 1.05 -11.27 -16.22
N PRO A 519 -0.19 -11.23 -15.68
CA PRO A 519 -0.65 -12.27 -14.77
C PRO A 519 -0.61 -13.64 -15.47
N LYS A 520 0.13 -14.58 -14.88
CA LYS A 520 0.31 -15.95 -15.38
C LYS A 520 -0.91 -16.83 -15.19
#